data_AF-A0A7J4FV68-F1
#
_entry.id   AF-A0A7J4FV68-F1
#
_cell.length_a   1.000
_cell.length_b   1.000
_cell.length_c   1.000
_cell.angle_alpha   90.00
_cell.angle_beta   90.00
_cell.angle_gamma   90.00
#
_symmetry.space_group_name_H-M   'P 1'
#
loop_
_entity.id
_entity.type
_entity.pdbx_description
1 polymer ?
#
loop_
_entity_poly.entity_id
_entity_poly.type
_entity_poly.pdbx_seq_one_letter_code
_entity_poly.pdbx_strand_id
1 'polypeptide(L)'
;GVQAVEVVESPTISAIESKKAFKGSKVVFEPPSCKKSECDMYDMCHPVGLEFGDKCTISDVIGNAPDDCMKGLSLKVVELKHV
;
A
#
# COMPACT_ATOMS: atom_id res chain seq x y z
N GLY A 1 10.92 -34.17 3.87
CA GLY A 1 10.51 -33.36 5.03
C GLY A 1 9.80 -32.14 4.50
N VAL A 2 8.62 -31.82 5.02
CA VAL A 2 7.91 -30.59 4.68
C VAL A 2 8.34 -29.52 5.67
N GLN A 3 8.96 -28.45 5.18
CA GLN A 3 9.23 -27.28 6.01
C GLN A 3 7.97 -26.43 6.00
N ALA A 4 7.25 -26.41 7.11
CA ALA A 4 6.19 -25.45 7.34
C ALA A 4 6.86 -24.09 7.53
N VAL A 5 6.79 -23.23 6.52
CA VAL A 5 7.22 -21.84 6.65
C VAL A 5 6.08 -21.10 7.30
N GLU A 6 6.21 -20.80 8.59
CA GLU A 6 5.40 -19.79 9.25
C GLU A 6 5.77 -18.44 8.64
N VAL A 7 5.00 -18.02 7.64
CA VAL A 7 5.11 -16.68 7.06
C VAL A 7 4.58 -15.73 8.12
N VAL A 8 5.48 -15.15 8.90
CA VAL A 8 5.13 -14.04 9.79
C VAL A 8 4.80 -12.86 8.87
N GLU A 9 3.52 -12.58 8.72
CA GLU A 9 3.04 -11.48 7.88
C GLU A 9 3.65 -10.18 8.41
N SER A 10 4.68 -9.71 7.70
CA SER A 10 5.29 -8.43 8.03
C SER A 10 4.34 -7.31 7.63
N PRO A 11 4.25 -6.22 8.41
CA PRO A 11 3.49 -5.06 7.97
C PRO A 11 3.99 -4.61 6.60
N THR A 12 3.08 -4.48 5.65
CA THR A 12 3.38 -4.11 4.28
C THR A 12 3.38 -2.59 4.15
N ILE A 13 4.52 -2.03 3.76
CA ILE A 13 4.64 -0.59 3.52
C ILE A 13 4.10 -0.29 2.12
N SER A 14 3.11 0.60 2.04
CA SER A 14 2.50 1.01 0.78
C SER A 14 2.32 2.51 0.69
N ALA A 15 2.45 3.08 -0.51
CA ALA A 15 1.95 4.40 -0.82
C ALA A 15 0.48 4.31 -1.23
N ILE A 16 -0.42 4.85 -0.42
CA ILE A 16 -1.85 4.98 -0.78
C ILE A 16 -2.23 6.45 -0.85
N GLU A 17 -3.34 6.77 -1.50
CA GLU A 17 -3.84 8.14 -1.51
C GLU A 17 -4.10 8.66 -0.09
N SER A 18 -3.84 9.94 0.16
CA SER A 18 -4.13 10.62 1.43
C SER A 18 -5.61 10.50 1.81
N LYS A 19 -6.51 10.36 0.82
CA LYS A 19 -7.93 10.08 1.03
C LYS A 19 -8.20 8.69 1.62
N LYS A 20 -7.31 7.72 1.37
CA LYS A 20 -7.37 6.36 1.92
C LYS A 20 -6.47 6.18 3.14
N ALA A 21 -5.52 7.09 3.40
CA ALA A 21 -4.56 7.05 4.51
C ALA A 21 -5.17 7.34 5.90
N PHE A 22 -6.14 6.52 6.30
CA PHE A 22 -6.79 6.57 7.62
C PHE A 22 -6.22 5.52 8.57
N LYS A 23 -5.38 5.96 9.51
CA LYS A 23 -4.84 5.10 10.58
C LYS A 23 -5.97 4.39 11.35
N GLY A 24 -5.86 3.07 11.48
CA GLY A 24 -6.79 2.21 12.22
C GLY A 24 -8.05 1.80 11.44
N SER A 25 -8.26 2.31 10.22
CA SER A 25 -9.39 1.90 9.38
C SER A 25 -9.05 0.68 8.52
N LYS A 26 -10.05 -0.17 8.31
CA LYS A 26 -10.01 -1.23 7.30
C LYS A 26 -10.36 -0.61 5.96
N VAL A 27 -9.47 -0.74 4.99
CA VAL A 27 -9.66 -0.25 3.63
C VAL A 27 -9.48 -1.39 2.65
N VAL A 28 -10.19 -1.32 1.54
CA VAL A 28 -9.95 -2.21 0.41
C VAL A 28 -8.82 -1.58 -0.41
N PHE A 29 -7.78 -2.36 -0.66
CA PHE A 29 -6.66 -1.95 -1.46
C PHE A 29 -7.07 -1.93 -2.93
N GLU A 30 -7.36 -0.73 -3.42
CA GLU A 30 -7.64 -0.49 -4.82
C GLU A 30 -6.65 0.58 -5.29
N PRO A 31 -5.49 0.16 -5.82
CA PRO A 31 -4.53 1.08 -6.39
C PRO A 31 -5.16 1.84 -7.56
N PRO A 32 -4.81 3.12 -7.75
CA PRO A 32 -5.26 3.86 -8.91
C PRO A 32 -4.71 3.23 -10.18
N SER A 33 -5.43 3.37 -11.29
CA SER A 33 -5.00 2.89 -12.62
C SER A 33 -3.84 3.74 -13.16
N CYS A 34 -2.69 3.72 -12.48
CA CYS A 34 -1.44 4.34 -12.90
C CYS A 34 -0.61 3.28 -13.64
N LYS A 35 0.10 3.69 -14.70
CA LYS A 35 1.04 2.82 -15.39
C LYS A 35 2.41 2.93 -14.73
N LYS A 36 3.07 1.79 -14.51
CA LYS A 36 4.46 1.73 -14.03
C LYS A 36 5.43 2.54 -14.90
N SER A 37 5.18 2.65 -16.20
CA SER A 37 5.99 3.46 -17.13
C SER A 37 5.87 4.97 -16.92
N GLU A 38 4.84 5.44 -16.23
CA GLU A 38 4.57 6.86 -15.99
C GLU A 38 4.70 7.23 -14.50
N CYS A 39 5.04 6.25 -13.64
CA CYS A 39 5.11 6.43 -12.20
C CYS A 39 6.25 5.56 -11.63
N ASP A 40 7.37 6.20 -11.30
CA ASP A 40 8.48 5.55 -10.59
C ASP A 40 8.05 5.01 -9.21
N MET A 41 7.03 5.65 -8.61
CA MET A 41 6.44 5.23 -7.34
C MET A 41 5.45 4.06 -7.44
N TYR A 42 5.26 3.47 -8.62
CA TYR A 42 4.33 2.36 -8.80
C TYR A 42 4.62 1.20 -7.84
N ASP A 43 5.89 0.93 -7.55
CA ASP A 43 6.29 -0.13 -6.61
C ASP A 43 5.81 0.15 -5.17
N MET A 44 5.76 1.43 -4.76
CA MET A 44 5.19 1.81 -3.47
C MET A 44 3.65 1.74 -3.50
N CYS A 45 3.04 2.21 -4.58
CA CYS A 45 1.59 2.09 -4.81
C CYS A 45 1.11 0.66 -4.99
N HIS A 46 2.01 -0.28 -5.24
CA HIS A 46 1.73 -1.68 -5.50
C HIS A 46 2.74 -2.53 -4.73
N PRO A 47 2.68 -2.49 -3.39
CA PRO A 47 3.67 -3.12 -2.56
C PRO A 47 3.53 -4.64 -2.67
N VAL A 48 4.64 -5.33 -2.41
CA VAL A 48 4.65 -6.78 -2.42
C VAL A 48 3.80 -7.29 -1.26
N GLY A 49 2.78 -8.09 -1.55
CA GLY A 49 1.87 -8.66 -0.54
C GLY A 49 0.53 -7.94 -0.39
N LEU A 50 0.22 -6.93 -1.22
CA LEU A 50 -1.16 -6.46 -1.39
C LEU A 50 -1.63 -6.65 -2.83
N GLU A 51 -2.81 -7.24 -2.97
CA GLU A 51 -3.47 -7.43 -4.26
C GLU A 51 -4.67 -6.48 -4.40
N PHE A 52 -5.04 -6.18 -5.64
CA PHE A 52 -6.23 -5.39 -5.92
C PHE A 52 -7.47 -6.11 -5.38
N GLY A 53 -8.26 -5.42 -4.55
CA GLY A 53 -9.44 -5.97 -3.89
C GLY A 53 -9.17 -6.61 -2.52
N ASP A 54 -7.91 -6.59 -2.08
CA ASP A 54 -7.52 -7.14 -0.78
C ASP A 54 -7.93 -6.21 0.39
N LYS A 55 -8.27 -6.78 1.54
CA LYS A 55 -8.69 -6.01 2.72
C LYS A 55 -7.52 -5.83 3.66
N CYS A 56 -7.11 -4.58 3.83
CA CYS A 56 -5.96 -4.28 4.67
C CYS A 56 -6.35 -3.27 5.74
N THR A 57 -5.69 -3.37 6.88
CA THR A 57 -5.87 -2.42 7.98
C THR A 57 -4.66 -1.51 8.06
N ILE A 58 -4.87 -0.20 8.06
CA ILE A 58 -3.77 0.75 8.18
C ILE A 58 -3.30 0.75 9.64
N SER A 59 -2.12 0.19 9.88
CA SER A 59 -1.52 0.16 11.20
C SER A 59 -0.97 1.55 11.54
N ASP A 60 -0.22 2.16 10.62
CA ASP A 60 0.42 3.45 10.86
C ASP A 60 0.65 4.23 9.55
N VAL A 61 0.86 5.54 9.67
CA VAL A 61 1.12 6.42 8.52
C VAL A 61 2.54 6.97 8.69
N ILE A 62 3.46 6.51 7.85
CA ILE A 62 4.88 6.90 7.88
C ILE A 62 5.04 8.36 7.44
N GLY A 63 4.39 8.78 6.35
CA GLY A 63 4.60 10.10 5.79
C GLY A 63 3.98 10.32 4.41
N ASN A 64 4.47 11.31 3.68
CA ASN A 64 4.06 11.61 2.30
C ASN A 64 5.03 10.98 1.30
N ALA A 65 4.53 10.58 0.13
CA ALA A 65 5.38 10.17 -0.97
C ALA A 65 6.14 11.40 -1.53
N PRO A 66 7.37 11.22 -2.02
CA PRO A 66 8.20 12.33 -2.48
C PRO A 66 7.77 12.93 -3.83
N ASP A 67 6.96 12.21 -4.62
CA ASP A 67 6.55 12.65 -5.97
C ASP A 67 5.02 12.79 -6.05
N ASP A 68 4.60 13.82 -6.77
CA ASP A 68 3.18 14.15 -6.95
C ASP A 68 2.63 13.34 -8.12
N CYS A 69 1.62 12.53 -7.86
CA CYS A 69 1.04 11.69 -8.89
C CYS A 69 0.44 12.56 -10.01
N MET A 70 0.71 12.27 -11.28
CA MET A 70 0.17 13.05 -12.43
C MET A 70 -1.36 13.14 -12.46
N LYS A 71 -2.06 12.29 -11.70
CA LYS A 71 -3.51 12.36 -11.50
C LYS A 71 -3.95 13.42 -10.47
N GLY A 72 -3.02 14.18 -9.88
CA GLY A 72 -3.28 15.10 -8.76
C GLY A 72 -3.60 14.36 -7.46
N LEU A 73 -3.06 13.15 -7.29
CA LEU A 73 -3.29 12.31 -6.12
C LEU A 73 -2.15 12.49 -5.13
N SER A 74 -2.47 13.00 -3.93
CA SER A 74 -1.49 13.12 -2.84
C SER A 74 -1.26 11.75 -2.21
N LEU A 75 -0.13 11.11 -2.52
CA LEU A 75 0.22 9.79 -1.99
C LEU A 75 0.88 9.90 -0.61
N LYS A 76 0.49 9.03 0.31
CA LYS A 76 1.05 8.86 1.65
C LYS A 76 1.57 7.46 1.84
N VAL A 77 2.77 7.37 2.39
CA VAL A 77 3.40 6.12 2.81
C VAL A 77 2.77 5.69 4.12
N VAL A 78 2.21 4.49 4.13
CA VAL A 78 1.52 3.90 5.28
C VAL A 78 1.97 2.46 5.47
N GLU A 79 1.90 1.99 6.71
CA GLU A 79 2.02 0.59 7.05
C GLU A 79 0.63 -0.04 7.07
N LEU A 80 0.45 -1.03 6.20
CA LEU A 80 -0.74 -1.84 6.07
C LEU A 80 -0.47 -3.21 6.71
N LYS A 81 -1.48 -3.77 7.36
CA LYS A 81 -1.49 -5.18 7.76
C LYS A 81 -2.59 -5.88 6.98
N HIS A 82 -2.20 -6.93 6.26
CA HIS A 82 -3.14 -7.91 5.76
C HIS A 82 -3.84 -8.57 6.96
N VAL A 83 -5.15 -8.82 6.87
CA VAL A 83 -6.00 -9.31 7.97
C VAL A 83 -6.91 -10.44 7.55
#